data_AF-A0A1I1E299-F1
#
_entry.id   AF-A0A1I1E299-F1
#
_cell.length_a   1.000
_cell.length_b   1.000
_cell.length_c   1.000
_cell.angle_alpha   90.00
_cell.angle_beta   90.00
_cell.angle_gamma   90.00
#
_symmetry.space_group_name_H-M   'P 1'
#
loop_
_entity.id
_entity.type
_entity.pdbx_description
1 polymer ?
#
loop_
_entity_poly.entity_id
_entity_poly.type
_entity_poly.pdbx_seq_one_letter_code
_entity_poly.pdbx_strand_id
1 'polypeptide(L)'
;MYRYSEQFRLTVIQSYLDGQAGYGEIAKRHERDSGTVRRWVAGYRLHGAASIKRKYTHYSAEFKLAVLKRMRSQRLSHREVAAWFDIRNFGAIGIWERQYDAGG
;
A
#
# COMPACT_ATOMS: atom_id res chain seq x y z
N MET A 1 5.74 0.75 -13.00
CA MET A 1 5.28 2.16 -13.01
C MET A 1 4.22 2.37 -11.95
N TYR A 2 4.52 3.00 -10.80
CA TYR A 2 3.53 3.23 -9.73
C TYR A 2 3.65 4.59 -9.02
N ARG A 3 4.47 5.49 -9.57
CA ARG A 3 4.78 6.82 -9.00
C ARG A 3 3.59 7.78 -9.06
N TYR A 4 2.68 7.56 -10.01
CA TYR A 4 1.54 8.44 -10.24
C TYR A 4 0.49 8.37 -9.13
N SER A 5 0.33 7.27 -8.40
CA SER A 5 -0.81 7.14 -7.46
C SER A 5 -0.78 8.07 -6.24
N GLU A 6 0.40 8.36 -5.68
CA GLU A 6 0.54 9.27 -4.53
C GLU A 6 0.51 10.73 -4.96
N GLN A 7 1.29 11.06 -5.99
CA GLN A 7 1.29 12.40 -6.58
C GLN A 7 -0.09 12.78 -7.12
N PHE A 8 -0.80 11.85 -7.77
CA PHE A 8 -2.17 12.05 -8.24
C PHE A 8 -3.13 12.32 -7.09
N ARG A 9 -3.06 11.56 -5.99
CA ARG A 9 -3.88 11.84 -4.80
C ARG A 9 -3.57 13.22 -4.22
N LEU A 10 -2.29 13.60 -4.14
CA LEU A 10 -1.88 14.93 -3.70
C LEU A 10 -2.49 16.01 -4.59
N THR A 11 -2.41 15.89 -5.91
CA THR A 11 -3.02 16.84 -6.84
C THR A 11 -4.53 16.97 -6.60
N VAL A 12 -5.24 15.86 -6.48
CA VAL A 12 -6.69 15.84 -6.23
C VAL A 12 -7.05 16.52 -4.90
N ILE A 13 -6.28 16.26 -3.84
CA ILE A 13 -6.49 16.87 -2.53
C ILE A 13 -6.17 18.38 -2.59
N GLN A 14 -5.08 18.76 -3.25
CA GLN A 14 -4.65 20.15 -3.34
C GLN A 14 -5.67 20.99 -4.13
N SER A 15 -6.18 20.49 -5.26
CA SER A 15 -7.25 21.16 -6.01
C SER A 15 -8.51 21.42 -5.16
N TYR A 16 -8.80 20.55 -4.19
CA TYR A 16 -9.88 20.78 -3.22
C TYR A 16 -9.51 21.82 -2.16
N LEU A 17 -8.28 21.78 -1.63
CA LEU A 17 -7.81 22.74 -0.62
C LEU A 17 -7.67 24.16 -1.17
N ASP A 18 -7.28 24.30 -2.43
CA ASP A 18 -7.16 25.56 -3.16
C ASP A 18 -8.54 26.16 -3.51
N GLY A 19 -9.64 25.47 -3.16
CA GLY A 19 -11.00 25.96 -3.38
C GLY A 19 -11.44 25.97 -4.84
N GLN A 20 -10.71 25.29 -5.74
CA GLN A 20 -10.99 25.36 -7.18
C GLN A 20 -12.32 24.71 -7.59
N ALA A 21 -12.82 23.74 -6.81
CA ALA A 21 -14.06 23.04 -7.08
C ALA A 21 -14.56 22.22 -5.87
N GLY A 22 -15.86 21.89 -5.87
CA GLY A 22 -16.44 20.98 -4.88
C GLY A 22 -16.09 19.51 -5.12
N TYR A 23 -16.34 18.63 -4.14
CA TYR A 23 -16.00 17.20 -4.21
C TYR A 23 -16.50 16.49 -5.48
N GLY A 24 -17.73 16.78 -5.91
CA GLY A 24 -18.33 16.13 -7.08
C GLY A 24 -17.69 16.53 -8.41
N GLU A 25 -17.26 17.78 -8.52
CA GLU A 25 -16.65 18.31 -9.75
C GLU A 25 -15.19 17.88 -9.87
N ILE A 26 -14.45 17.87 -8.77
CA ILE A 26 -13.09 17.29 -8.72
C ILE A 26 -13.14 15.80 -9.05
N ALA A 27 -14.11 15.06 -8.51
CA ALA A 27 -14.29 13.65 -8.79
C ALA A 27 -14.54 13.38 -10.28
N LYS A 28 -15.43 14.16 -10.92
CA LYS A 28 -15.68 14.08 -12.37
C LYS A 28 -14.43 14.38 -13.20
N ARG A 29 -13.69 15.45 -12.87
CA ARG A 29 -12.47 15.86 -13.58
C ARG A 29 -11.37 14.79 -13.56
N HIS A 30 -11.34 13.99 -12.51
CA HIS A 30 -10.33 12.94 -12.31
C HIS A 30 -10.88 11.52 -12.55
N GLU A 31 -12.10 11.39 -13.10
CA GLU A 31 -12.79 10.11 -13.31
C GLU A 31 -12.75 9.21 -12.06
N ARG A 32 -13.02 9.81 -10.90
CA ARG A 32 -13.09 9.15 -9.60
C ARG A 32 -14.49 9.28 -9.01
N ASP A 33 -14.77 8.44 -8.02
CA ASP A 33 -15.94 8.61 -7.17
C ASP A 33 -15.71 9.77 -6.17
N SER A 34 -16.71 10.63 -6.03
CA SER A 34 -16.79 11.67 -4.99
C SER A 34 -16.50 11.15 -3.57
N GLY A 35 -16.92 9.94 -3.23
CA GLY A 35 -16.62 9.29 -1.95
C GLY A 35 -15.13 8.97 -1.77
N THR A 36 -14.44 8.64 -2.87
CA THR A 36 -12.98 8.42 -2.85
C THR A 36 -12.24 9.73 -2.60
N VAL A 37 -12.64 10.82 -3.27
CA VAL A 37 -12.06 12.16 -3.06
C VAL A 37 -12.29 12.64 -1.63
N ARG A 38 -13.52 12.49 -1.10
CA ARG A 38 -13.84 12.86 0.29
C ARG A 38 -12.97 12.10 1.29
N ARG A 39 -12.76 10.79 1.09
CA ARG A 39 -11.89 9.97 1.96
C ARG A 39 -10.45 10.44 1.94
N TRP A 40 -9.91 10.79 0.77
CA TRP A 40 -8.55 11.29 0.62
C TRP A 40 -8.35 12.63 1.32
N VAL A 41 -9.26 13.58 1.11
CA VAL A 41 -9.22 14.89 1.76
C VAL A 41 -9.34 14.76 3.29
N ALA A 42 -10.25 13.90 3.78
CA ALA A 42 -10.40 13.66 5.21
C ALA A 42 -9.13 13.06 5.83
N GLY A 43 -8.54 12.05 5.18
CA GLY A 43 -7.27 11.46 5.62
C GLY A 43 -6.15 12.49 5.65
N TYR A 44 -6.08 13.38 4.66
CA TYR A 44 -5.08 14.44 4.61
C TYR A 44 -5.26 15.49 5.69
N ARG A 45 -6.49 15.91 5.99
CA ARG A 45 -6.77 16.85 7.09
C ARG A 45 -6.37 16.29 8.45
N LEU A 46 -6.51 14.97 8.65
CA LEU A 46 -6.23 14.31 9.94
C LEU A 46 -4.76 13.91 10.12
N HIS A 47 -4.09 13.49 9.04
CA HIS A 47 -2.74 12.90 9.13
C HIS A 47 -1.72 13.54 8.17
N GLY A 48 -2.09 14.64 7.49
CA GLY A 48 -1.25 15.32 6.51
C GLY A 48 -0.82 14.39 5.37
N ALA A 49 0.35 14.66 4.80
CA ALA A 49 0.93 13.87 3.71
C ALA A 49 1.15 12.38 4.06
N ALA A 50 1.20 12.01 5.35
CA ALA A 50 1.33 10.62 5.78
C ALA A 50 0.10 9.76 5.42
N SER A 51 -1.09 10.37 5.25
CA SER A 51 -2.29 9.67 4.77
C SER A 51 -2.23 9.27 3.29
N ILE A 52 -1.43 9.99 2.51
CA ILE A 52 -1.30 9.81 1.06
C ILE A 52 -0.23 8.78 0.76
N LYS A 53 0.84 8.75 1.57
CA LYS A 53 1.85 7.71 1.53
C LYS A 53 1.17 6.36 1.60
N ARG A 54 1.44 5.52 0.61
CA ARG A 54 0.99 4.14 0.66
C ARG A 54 1.72 3.49 1.81
N LYS A 55 0.95 2.99 2.78
CA LYS A 55 1.46 2.00 3.74
C LYS A 55 1.64 0.68 2.99
N TYR A 56 2.65 0.64 2.14
CA TYR A 56 3.24 -0.62 1.75
C TYR A 56 3.98 -1.15 2.97
N THR A 57 3.64 -2.36 3.40
CA THR A 57 4.60 -3.13 4.18
C THR A 57 5.70 -3.49 3.19
N HIS A 58 6.66 -2.60 3.01
CA HIS A 58 7.88 -2.90 2.26
C HIS A 58 8.68 -3.85 3.13
N TYR A 59 8.47 -5.14 2.89
CA TYR A 59 9.35 -6.16 3.44
C TYR A 59 10.69 -6.06 2.72
N SER A 60 11.73 -5.70 3.46
CA SER A 60 13.09 -5.66 2.91
C SER A 60 13.51 -7.05 2.43
N ALA A 61 14.53 -7.12 1.57
CA ALA A 61 15.05 -8.41 1.12
C ALA A 61 15.54 -9.25 2.31
N GLU A 62 16.16 -8.62 3.31
CA GLU A 62 16.58 -9.31 4.53
C GLU A 62 15.40 -9.84 5.33
N PHE A 63 14.32 -9.05 5.45
CA PHE A 63 13.11 -9.48 6.15
C PHE A 63 12.45 -10.68 5.45
N LYS A 64 12.28 -10.60 4.12
CA LYS A 64 11.71 -11.72 3.34
C LYS A 64 12.57 -12.98 3.48
N LEU A 65 13.90 -12.84 3.44
CA LEU A 65 14.82 -13.95 3.63
C LEU A 65 14.71 -14.55 5.03
N ALA A 66 14.58 -13.73 6.07
CA ALA A 66 14.37 -14.20 7.45
C ALA A 66 13.06 -14.97 7.61
N VAL A 67 11.98 -14.50 6.98
CA VAL A 67 10.68 -15.19 6.94
C VAL A 67 10.81 -16.55 6.27
N LEU A 68 11.41 -16.61 5.06
CA LEU A 68 11.58 -17.86 4.31
C LEU A 68 12.51 -18.86 5.02
N LYS A 69 13.63 -18.39 5.60
CA LYS A 69 14.54 -19.24 6.38
C LYS A 69 13.83 -19.84 7.59
N ARG A 70 13.08 -19.04 8.34
CA ARG A 70 12.32 -19.54 9.50
C ARG A 70 11.25 -20.53 9.06
N MET A 71 10.50 -20.23 8.00
CA MET A 71 9.50 -21.13 7.41
C MET A 71 10.10 -22.51 7.08
N ARG A 72 11.24 -22.56 6.38
CA ARG A 72 11.93 -23.82 6.02
C ARG A 72 12.49 -24.55 7.24
N SER A 73 13.09 -23.83 8.19
CA SER A 73 13.70 -24.44 9.39
C SER A 73 12.69 -25.11 10.32
N GLN A 74 11.50 -24.53 10.43
CA GLN A 74 10.44 -25.01 11.32
C GLN A 74 9.31 -25.74 10.58
N ARG A 75 9.43 -25.92 9.25
CA ARG A 75 8.42 -26.51 8.37
C ARG A 75 7.02 -25.89 8.54
N LEU A 76 6.97 -24.57 8.73
CA LEU A 76 5.73 -23.83 8.92
C LEU A 76 5.01 -23.62 7.59
N SER A 77 3.68 -23.62 7.63
CA SER A 77 2.87 -23.20 6.48
C SER A 77 2.96 -21.68 6.26
N HIS A 78 2.59 -21.22 5.05
CA HIS A 78 2.46 -19.80 4.72
C HIS A 78 1.59 -19.02 5.70
N ARG A 79 0.52 -19.63 6.22
CA ARG A 79 -0.39 -18.99 7.18
C ARG A 79 0.24 -18.85 8.56
N GLU A 80 0.93 -19.88 9.04
CA GLU A 80 1.59 -19.86 10.34
C GLU A 80 2.73 -18.85 10.36
N VAL A 81 3.58 -18.85 9.33
CA VAL A 81 4.69 -17.89 9.28
C VAL A 81 4.17 -16.46 9.05
N ALA A 82 3.06 -16.27 8.34
CA ALA A 82 2.43 -14.96 8.24
C ALA A 82 1.93 -14.45 9.60
N ALA A 83 1.32 -15.31 10.41
CA ALA A 83 0.87 -14.96 11.76
C ALA A 83 2.06 -14.61 12.67
N TRP A 84 3.15 -15.40 12.60
CA TRP A 84 4.37 -15.16 13.38
C TRP A 84 5.06 -13.82 13.08
N PHE A 85 4.99 -13.35 11.84
CA PHE A 85 5.67 -12.13 11.38
C PHE A 85 4.71 -10.95 11.13
N ASP A 86 3.44 -11.06 11.57
CA ASP A 86 2.38 -10.06 11.36
C ASP A 86 2.19 -9.64 9.88
N ILE A 87 2.26 -10.62 8.99
CA ILE A 87 2.14 -10.41 7.54
C ILE A 87 0.66 -10.46 7.15
N ARG A 88 0.11 -9.30 6.80
CA ARG A 88 -1.31 -9.14 6.38
C ARG A 88 -1.75 -9.99 5.19
N ASN A 89 -0.83 -10.43 4.34
CA ASN A 89 -1.14 -11.26 3.17
C ASN A 89 -0.19 -12.45 3.10
N PHE A 90 -0.64 -13.60 3.57
CA PHE A 90 0.14 -14.85 3.51
C PHE A 90 0.46 -15.29 2.07
N GLY A 91 -0.38 -14.91 1.09
CA GLY A 91 -0.13 -15.16 -0.32
C GLY A 91 1.11 -14.45 -0.86
N ALA A 92 1.58 -13.39 -0.19
CA ALA A 92 2.84 -12.73 -0.54
C ALA A 92 4.05 -13.63 -0.29
N ILE A 93 4.00 -14.55 0.69
CA ILE A 93 5.14 -15.41 1.04
C ILE A 93 5.43 -16.43 -0.06
N GLY A 94 4.38 -17.01 -0.68
CA GLY A 94 4.56 -17.91 -1.83
C GLY A 94 5.05 -17.22 -3.10
N ILE A 95 4.95 -15.87 -3.17
CA ILE A 95 5.62 -15.08 -4.21
C ILE A 95 7.10 -14.91 -3.86
N TRP A 96 7.44 -14.68 -2.59
CA TRP A 96 8.83 -14.56 -2.14
C TRP A 96 9.61 -15.87 -2.29
N GLU A 97 8.98 -17.02 -2.00
CA GLU A 97 9.60 -18.32 -2.16
C GLU A 97 9.97 -18.58 -3.63
N ARG A 98 9.03 -18.35 -4.56
CA ARG A 98 9.30 -18.48 -6.01
C ARG A 98 10.40 -17.54 -6.50
N GLN A 99 10.45 -16.31 -5.98
CA GLN A 99 11.52 -15.36 -6.31
C GLN A 99 12.88 -15.81 -5.76
N TYR A 100 12.90 -16.41 -4.57
CA TYR A 100 14.10 -16.95 -3.95
C TYR A 100 14.65 -18.17 -4.71
N ASP A 101 13.76 -19.09 -5.10
CA ASP A 101 14.15 -20.30 -5.84
C ASP A 101 14.53 -20.01 -7.31
N ALA A 102 14.03 -18.92 -7.88
CA ALA A 102 14.37 -18.47 -9.23
C ALA A 102 15.74 -17.75 -9.35
N GLY A 103 16.47 -17.55 -8.24
CA GLY A 103 17.88 -17.12 -8.27
C GLY A 103 18.18 -15.69 -7.82
N GLY A 104 17.21 -14.93 -7.30
CA GLY A 104 17.43 -13.58 -6.75
C GLY A 104 17.28 -12.45 -7.77
#